data_AF-A0A1J5QEA4-F1
#
_entry.id   AF-A0A1J5QEA4-F1
#
_cell.length_a   1.000
_cell.length_b   1.000
_cell.length_c   1.000
_cell.angle_alpha   90.00
_cell.angle_beta   90.00
_cell.angle_gamma   90.00
#
_symmetry.space_group_name_H-M   'P 1'
#
loop_
_entity.id
_entity.type
_entity.pdbx_description
1 polymer ?
#
loop_
_entity_poly.entity_id
_entity_poly.type
_entity_poly.pdbx_seq_one_letter_code
_entity_poly.pdbx_strand_id
1 'polypeptide(L)'
;MQGWDSLAQLRRSLVQAVPHLGAIDVVAENPWAPLAVRAAGKADFRNAVKDFYLTNPIARASNLMAELSKMQAERRAPKMAAE
;
A
#
# COMPACT_ATOMS: atom_id res chain seq x y z
N MET A 1 3.69 23.94 16.60
CA MET A 1 3.57 23.31 15.26
C MET A 1 3.59 24.47 14.28
N GLN A 2 4.68 24.64 13.52
CA GLN A 2 4.70 25.70 12.51
C GLN A 2 3.70 25.28 11.42
N GLY A 3 2.55 25.95 11.37
CA GLY A 3 1.52 25.70 10.36
C GLY A 3 1.95 26.25 9.00
N TRP A 4 1.31 25.77 7.95
CA TRP A 4 1.40 26.34 6.61
C TRP A 4 0.02 26.83 6.20
N ASP A 5 -0.04 28.03 5.63
CA ASP A 5 -1.30 28.67 5.23
C ASP A 5 -1.54 28.57 3.72
N SER A 6 -0.65 27.88 3.01
CA SER A 6 -0.82 27.58 1.58
C SER A 6 -0.15 26.28 1.19
N LEU A 7 -0.66 25.66 0.11
CA LEU A 7 -0.07 24.47 -0.47
C LEU A 7 1.40 24.68 -0.90
N ALA A 8 1.75 25.88 -1.37
CA ALA A 8 3.11 26.21 -1.77
C ALA A 8 4.07 26.22 -0.57
N GLN A 9 3.65 26.75 0.58
CA GLN A 9 4.45 26.73 1.81
C GLN A 9 4.69 25.29 2.32
N LEU A 10 3.63 24.46 2.35
CA LEU A 10 3.74 23.05 2.72
C LEU A 10 4.69 22.29 1.80
N ARG A 11 4.52 22.44 0.47
CA ARG A 11 5.39 21.79 -0.52
C ARG A 11 6.86 22.16 -0.33
N ARG A 12 7.17 23.44 -0.09
CA ARG A 12 8.56 23.87 0.19
C ARG A 12 9.14 23.16 1.42
N SER A 13 8.35 23.03 2.49
CA SER A 13 8.82 22.36 3.70
C SER A 13 9.00 20.84 3.50
N LEU A 14 8.09 20.20 2.74
CA LEU A 14 8.24 18.78 2.38
C LEU A 14 9.50 18.53 1.56
N VAL A 15 9.78 19.36 0.55
CA VAL A 15 10.97 19.22 -0.30
C VAL A 15 12.25 19.54 0.49
N GLN A 16 12.23 20.50 1.41
CA GLN A 16 13.37 20.75 2.30
C GLN A 16 13.69 19.54 3.20
N ALA A 17 12.66 18.89 3.75
CA ALA A 17 12.84 17.73 4.61
C ALA A 17 13.21 16.46 3.82
N VAL A 18 12.62 16.28 2.64
CA VAL A 18 12.74 15.10 1.81
C VAL A 18 12.87 15.53 0.33
N PRO A 19 14.10 15.83 -0.14
CA PRO A 19 14.33 16.46 -1.46
C PRO A 19 13.71 15.72 -2.65
N HIS A 20 13.70 14.39 -2.63
CA HIS A 20 13.17 13.60 -3.74
C HIS A 20 11.64 13.73 -3.91
N LEU A 21 10.90 14.22 -2.91
CA LEU A 21 9.47 14.53 -3.08
C LEU A 21 9.22 15.69 -4.06
N GLY A 22 10.24 16.49 -4.37
CA GLY A 22 10.18 17.55 -5.38
C GLY A 22 10.60 17.09 -6.79
N ALA A 23 11.19 15.91 -6.91
CA ALA A 23 11.65 15.34 -8.18
C ALA A 23 10.51 14.57 -8.87
N ILE A 24 9.49 15.32 -9.31
CA ILE A 24 8.29 14.76 -9.96
C ILE A 24 8.69 14.04 -11.25
N ASP A 25 8.09 12.87 -11.49
CA ASP A 25 8.33 12.01 -12.65
C ASP A 25 9.79 11.51 -12.79
N VAL A 26 10.56 11.57 -11.70
CA VAL A 26 11.93 11.07 -11.63
C VAL A 26 12.03 9.93 -10.62
N VAL A 27 12.72 8.86 -11.00
CA VAL A 27 13.09 7.78 -10.09
C VAL A 27 14.47 8.09 -9.50
N ALA A 28 14.52 8.31 -8.19
CA ALA A 28 15.78 8.57 -7.50
C ALA A 28 16.67 7.31 -7.47
N GLU A 29 17.98 7.50 -7.62
CA GLU A 29 18.95 6.43 -7.38
C GLU A 29 18.96 6.06 -5.89
N ASN A 30 18.88 4.76 -5.59
CA ASN A 30 18.92 4.24 -4.23
C ASN A 30 20.10 3.27 -4.09
N PRO A 31 21.31 3.75 -3.77
CA PRO A 31 22.47 2.89 -3.61
C PRO A 31 22.22 1.89 -2.48
N TRP A 32 22.71 0.67 -2.66
CA TRP A 32 22.51 -0.39 -1.68
C TRP A 32 23.19 -0.01 -0.35
N ALA A 33 22.39 0.06 0.72
CA ALA A 33 22.86 0.21 2.09
C ALA A 33 22.73 -1.15 2.80
N PRO A 34 23.83 -1.89 3.02
CA PRO A 34 23.77 -3.20 3.64
C PRO A 34 23.30 -3.08 5.09
N LEU A 35 22.37 -3.95 5.47
CA LEU A 35 21.91 -4.08 6.85
C LEU A 35 22.72 -5.14 7.58
N ALA A 36 22.88 -4.96 8.90
CA ALA A 36 23.46 -6.00 9.75
C ALA A 36 22.60 -7.27 9.69
N VAL A 37 23.24 -8.40 9.36
CA VAL A 37 22.55 -9.69 9.23
C VAL A 37 22.14 -10.19 10.61
N ARG A 38 20.92 -10.72 10.69
CA ARG A 38 20.38 -11.41 11.88
C ARG A 38 19.74 -12.73 11.49
N ALA A 39 19.64 -13.66 12.44
CA ALA A 39 18.91 -14.90 12.23
C ALA A 39 17.45 -14.61 11.84
N ALA A 40 16.91 -15.40 10.90
CA ALA A 40 15.51 -15.30 10.50
C ALA A 40 14.58 -15.67 11.67
N GLY A 41 13.44 -15.00 11.75
CA GLY A 41 12.38 -15.38 12.69
C GLY A 41 11.75 -16.72 12.30
N LYS A 42 11.17 -17.44 13.27
CA LYS A 42 10.40 -18.67 13.01
C LYS A 42 8.95 -18.30 12.69
N ALA A 43 8.65 -18.05 11.42
CA ALA A 43 7.30 -17.75 10.93
C ALA A 43 7.17 -18.04 9.44
N ASP A 44 5.94 -18.28 8.99
CA ASP A 44 5.59 -18.38 7.58
C ASP A 44 5.25 -17.01 6.98
N PHE A 45 5.49 -16.86 5.67
CA PHE A 45 5.01 -15.69 4.93
C PHE A 45 3.49 -15.65 4.86
N ARG A 46 2.93 -14.46 5.03
CA ARG A 46 1.49 -14.21 4.91
C ARG A 46 1.25 -13.07 3.93
N ASN A 47 0.10 -13.11 3.27
CA ASN A 47 -0.33 -12.00 2.43
C ASN A 47 -0.63 -10.77 3.30
N ALA A 48 0.05 -9.66 3.04
CA ALA A 48 -0.19 -8.39 3.71
C ALA A 48 -1.58 -7.81 3.36
N VAL A 49 -2.06 -8.10 2.15
CA VAL A 49 -3.39 -7.73 1.66
C VAL A 49 -4.21 -9.00 1.47
N LYS A 50 -5.34 -9.11 2.19
CA LYS A 50 -6.23 -10.28 2.13
C LYS A 50 -7.21 -10.23 0.96
N ASP A 51 -7.66 -9.01 0.63
CA ASP A 51 -8.59 -8.73 -0.45
C ASP A 51 -8.05 -7.57 -1.28
N PHE A 52 -7.73 -7.87 -2.54
CA PHE A 52 -7.21 -6.90 -3.49
C PHE A 52 -8.22 -5.78 -3.82
N TYR A 53 -9.52 -6.09 -3.81
CA TYR A 53 -10.57 -5.15 -4.18
C TYR A 53 -10.95 -4.20 -3.03
N LEU A 54 -10.52 -4.48 -1.79
CA LEU A 54 -10.90 -3.71 -0.59
C LEU A 54 -9.69 -3.13 0.17
N THR A 55 -8.64 -2.75 -0.55
CA THR A 55 -7.34 -2.31 0.00
C THR A 55 -7.37 -0.99 0.78
N ASN A 56 -8.22 -0.05 0.38
CA ASN A 56 -8.25 1.31 0.93
C ASN A 56 -9.71 1.80 1.11
N PRO A 57 -9.94 2.94 1.81
CA PRO A 57 -11.30 3.43 2.07
C PRO A 57 -12.11 3.74 0.81
N ILE A 58 -11.47 4.23 -0.25
CA ILE A 58 -12.15 4.55 -1.52
C ILE A 58 -12.65 3.27 -2.18
N ALA A 59 -11.80 2.25 -2.24
CA ALA A 59 -12.16 0.94 -2.78
C ALA A 59 -13.27 0.27 -1.96
N ARG A 60 -13.24 0.40 -0.62
CA ARG A 60 -14.30 -0.12 0.27
C ARG A 60 -15.65 0.58 0.12
N ALA A 61 -15.65 1.85 -0.27
CA ALA A 61 -16.88 2.60 -0.53
C ALA A 61 -17.46 2.32 -1.93
N SER A 62 -16.75 1.58 -2.80
CA SER A 62 -17.19 1.31 -4.16
C SER A 62 -18.06 0.06 -4.23
N ASN A 63 -19.29 0.21 -4.73
CA ASN A 63 -20.20 -0.92 -4.98
C ASN A 63 -19.61 -1.94 -5.96
N LEU A 64 -18.97 -1.46 -7.04
CA LEU A 64 -18.33 -2.33 -8.02
C LEU A 64 -17.22 -3.19 -7.38
N MET A 65 -16.41 -2.60 -6.51
CA MET A 65 -15.36 -3.37 -5.83
C MET A 65 -15.92 -4.41 -4.87
N ALA A 66 -17.05 -4.13 -4.21
CA ALA A 66 -17.75 -5.10 -3.37
C ALA A 66 -18.25 -6.30 -4.19
N GLU A 67 -18.82 -6.07 -5.38
CA GLU A 67 -19.24 -7.15 -6.29
C GLU A 67 -18.05 -8.02 -6.73
N LEU A 68 -16.92 -7.40 -7.12
CA LEU A 68 -15.72 -8.13 -7.53
C LEU A 68 -15.11 -8.94 -6.38
N SER A 69 -15.08 -8.39 -5.16
CA SER A 69 -14.68 -9.10 -3.95
C SER A 69 -15.56 -10.33 -3.70
N LYS A 70 -16.89 -10.17 -3.79
CA LYS A 70 -17.84 -11.28 -3.67
C LYS A 70 -17.59 -12.38 -4.71
N MET A 71 -17.47 -12.03 -6.00
CA MET A 71 -17.16 -12.99 -7.07
C MET A 71 -15.81 -13.69 -6.87
N GLN A 72 -14.82 -12.99 -6.32
CA GLN A 72 -13.54 -13.61 -5.96
C GLN A 72 -13.71 -14.60 -4.81
N ALA A 73 -14.46 -14.24 -3.75
CA ALA A 73 -14.71 -15.10 -2.60
C ALA A 73 -15.45 -16.38 -3.00
N GLU A 74 -16.48 -16.26 -3.85
CA GLU A 74 -17.25 -17.39 -4.39
C GLU A 74 -16.37 -18.36 -5.18
N ARG A 75 -15.42 -17.86 -5.99
CA ARG A 75 -14.45 -18.71 -6.70
C ARG A 75 -13.49 -19.46 -5.79
N ARG A 76 -13.21 -18.92 -4.59
CA ARG A 76 -12.37 -19.59 -3.59
C ARG A 76 -13.16 -20.50 -2.65
N ALA A 77 -14.48 -20.44 -2.68
CA ALA A 77 -15.30 -21.32 -1.86
C ALA A 77 -15.06 -22.79 -2.29
N PRO A 78 -14.93 -23.72 -1.33
CA PRO A 78 -14.82 -25.13 -1.66
C PRO A 78 -16.06 -25.57 -2.45
N LYS A 79 -15.87 -26.41 -3.48
CA LYS A 79 -16.99 -27.03 -4.18
C LYS A 79 -17.79 -27.83 -3.16
N MET A 80 -19.04 -27.43 -2.89
CA MET A 80 -19.97 -28.29 -2.16
C MET A 80 -20.15 -29.56 -2.99
N ALA A 81 -19.74 -30.70 -2.45
CA ALA A 81 -20.13 -31.98 -3.02
C ALA A 81 -21.65 -32.08 -2.86
N ALA A 82 -22.37 -32.13 -3.99
CA ALA A 82 -23.79 -32.47 -3.98
C ALA A 82 -23.89 -33.96 -3.62
N GLU A 83 -24.68 -34.26 -2.58
CA GLU A 83 -25.24 -35.60 -2.35
C GLU A 83 -26.35 -35.89 -3.37
#